data_AF-A0A3N5QSA1-F1
#
_entry.id   AF-A0A3N5QSA1-F1
#
_cell.length_a   1.000
_cell.length_b   1.000
_cell.length_c   1.000
_cell.angle_alpha   90.00
_cell.angle_beta   90.00
_cell.angle_gamma   90.00
#
_symmetry.space_group_name_H-M   'P 1'
#
loop_
_entity.id
_entity.type
_entity.pdbx_description
1 polymer ?
#
loop_
_entity_poly.entity_id
_entity_poly.type
_entity_poly.pdbx_seq_one_letter_code
_entity_poly.pdbx_strand_id
1 'polypeptide(L)'
;MKKFATITLMVFTLLLGCTPDANITSPDESTIKSQAQLIKLPALKSGLKIETDLTREKYINGYNGGSFIEQFEFQCVTGNVIINSQLNFPAGAFSGGKTITQTFDTETASLEFGPAMQFNIPVKYTLTVSGLDLTGINPETLDFVYVAQNGSITGVEYDSITMDVATGTLKVTNAKLNHFSRYGFVN
;
A
#
# COMPACT_ATOMS: atom_id res chain seq x y z
N MET A 1 -23.70 -3.60 -81.10
CA MET A 1 -22.72 -2.67 -81.69
C MET A 1 -22.06 -1.92 -80.54
N LYS A 2 -20.79 -2.19 -80.17
CA LYS A 2 -19.59 -1.46 -80.64
C LYS A 2 -19.85 0.07 -80.53
N LYS A 3 -19.18 0.88 -79.72
CA LYS A 3 -17.78 0.84 -79.26
C LYS A 3 -17.55 1.66 -77.98
N PHE A 4 -16.49 1.26 -77.29
CA PHE A 4 -15.70 1.98 -76.29
C PHE A 4 -15.27 3.38 -76.74
N ALA A 5 -15.23 4.32 -75.79
CA ALA A 5 -14.20 5.35 -75.74
C ALA A 5 -13.95 5.78 -74.29
N THR A 6 -12.75 5.43 -73.85
CA THR A 6 -12.12 5.62 -72.55
C THR A 6 -11.70 7.08 -72.36
N ILE A 7 -11.96 7.67 -71.18
CA ILE A 7 -11.10 8.73 -70.62
C ILE A 7 -10.87 8.41 -69.14
N THR A 8 -9.62 8.06 -68.86
CA THR A 8 -9.02 7.82 -67.55
C THR A 8 -8.45 9.13 -67.03
N LEU A 9 -8.82 9.55 -65.81
CA LEU A 9 -8.02 10.44 -64.97
C LEU A 9 -8.52 10.27 -63.51
N MET A 10 -7.95 9.33 -62.76
CA MET A 10 -6.86 9.57 -61.81
C MET A 10 -7.17 10.67 -60.80
N VAL A 11 -7.75 10.30 -59.65
CA VAL A 11 -7.30 10.80 -58.34
C VAL A 11 -7.46 9.67 -57.33
N PHE A 12 -6.33 9.09 -56.97
CA PHE A 12 -6.14 8.11 -55.92
C PHE A 12 -5.71 8.87 -54.68
N THR A 13 -6.63 9.23 -53.80
CA THR A 13 -6.31 9.64 -52.44
C THR A 13 -7.54 9.44 -51.59
N LEU A 14 -7.43 8.53 -50.62
CA LEU A 14 -7.91 8.65 -49.24
C LEU A 14 -7.66 7.28 -48.58
N LEU A 15 -6.37 6.95 -48.43
CA LEU A 15 -5.95 6.03 -47.38
C LEU A 15 -6.22 6.76 -46.07
N LEU A 16 -7.27 6.36 -45.38
CA LEU A 16 -7.51 6.70 -43.98
C LEU A 16 -6.41 6.04 -43.15
N GLY A 17 -5.29 6.75 -42.98
CA GLY A 17 -4.31 6.46 -41.95
C GLY A 17 -4.86 6.96 -40.62
N CYS A 18 -5.35 6.04 -39.79
CA CYS A 18 -5.45 6.28 -38.35
C CYS A 18 -4.03 6.34 -37.78
N THR A 19 -3.52 7.53 -37.55
CA THR A 19 -2.41 7.74 -36.61
C THR A 19 -2.95 7.52 -35.20
N PRO A 20 -2.38 6.61 -34.38
CA PRO A 20 -2.55 6.71 -32.95
C PRO A 20 -1.78 7.94 -32.48
N ASP A 21 -2.49 8.93 -31.97
CA ASP A 21 -1.88 10.05 -31.26
C ASP A 21 -1.05 9.48 -30.10
N ALA A 22 0.27 9.57 -30.24
CA ALA A 22 1.20 9.41 -29.14
C ALA A 22 1.07 10.65 -28.25
N ASN A 23 0.16 10.59 -27.28
CA ASN A 23 0.13 11.56 -26.20
C ASN A 23 1.06 11.04 -25.07
N ILE A 24 2.34 11.37 -25.22
CA ILE A 24 3.34 11.33 -24.15
C ILE A 24 3.03 12.49 -23.21
N THR A 25 2.46 12.16 -22.05
CA THR A 25 2.86 12.57 -20.69
C THR A 25 1.70 12.21 -19.75
N SER A 26 1.62 10.93 -19.40
CA SER A 26 1.05 10.52 -18.12
C SER A 26 2.21 9.94 -17.33
N PRO A 27 2.41 10.33 -16.05
CA PRO A 27 3.46 9.73 -15.25
C PRO A 27 3.21 8.21 -15.22
N ASP A 28 4.28 7.42 -15.32
CA ASP A 28 4.25 5.97 -15.22
C ASP A 28 3.44 5.57 -13.98
N GLU A 29 2.17 5.23 -14.16
CA GLU A 29 1.49 4.40 -13.18
C GLU A 29 2.20 3.06 -13.29
N SER A 30 2.98 2.75 -12.26
CA SER A 30 3.63 1.47 -12.03
C SER A 30 2.55 0.39 -11.86
N THR A 31 1.88 0.03 -12.94
CA THR A 31 0.78 -0.95 -12.96
C THR A 31 1.33 -2.27 -13.46
N ILE A 32 2.20 -2.93 -12.68
CA ILE A 32 2.31 -4.41 -12.65
C ILE A 32 2.69 -4.85 -11.22
N LYS A 33 1.68 -5.14 -10.39
CA LYS A 33 1.78 -6.04 -9.22
C LYS A 33 0.63 -7.06 -9.22
N SER A 34 0.25 -7.58 -10.40
CA SER A 34 -0.94 -8.43 -10.55
C SER A 34 -0.91 -9.78 -9.81
N GLN A 35 0.17 -10.08 -9.05
CA GLN A 35 0.31 -11.30 -8.26
C GLN A 35 0.70 -11.07 -6.79
N ALA A 36 0.97 -9.84 -6.37
CA ALA A 36 1.41 -9.57 -4.99
C ALA A 36 0.22 -9.74 -4.03
N GLN A 37 0.40 -10.54 -2.97
CA GLN A 37 -0.61 -10.72 -1.93
C GLN A 37 -0.09 -10.21 -0.59
N LEU A 38 -0.99 -9.70 0.25
CA LEU A 38 -0.62 -9.35 1.62
C LEU A 38 -0.07 -10.58 2.34
N ILE A 39 1.06 -10.41 3.03
CA ILE A 39 1.64 -11.47 3.84
C ILE A 39 0.65 -11.81 4.95
N LYS A 40 0.23 -13.09 4.98
CA LYS A 40 -0.74 -13.59 5.95
C LYS A 40 -0.10 -13.76 7.33
N LEU A 41 -0.89 -13.53 8.36
CA LEU A 41 -0.51 -13.81 9.72
C LEU A 41 -0.96 -15.21 10.15
N PRO A 42 -0.24 -15.84 11.09
CA PRO A 42 -0.62 -17.12 11.66
C PRO A 42 -1.99 -17.00 12.36
N ALA A 43 -2.79 -18.06 12.23
CA ALA A 43 -4.13 -18.11 12.80
C ALA A 43 -4.09 -17.88 14.32
N LEU A 44 -5.09 -17.15 14.81
CA LEU A 44 -5.30 -16.91 16.23
C LEU A 44 -5.51 -18.24 16.97
N LYS A 45 -4.97 -18.35 18.19
CA LYS A 45 -5.15 -19.55 19.01
C LYS A 45 -6.60 -19.61 19.53
N SER A 46 -7.38 -20.56 19.00
CA SER A 46 -8.79 -20.76 19.40
C SER A 46 -8.95 -21.02 20.90
N GLY A 47 -10.03 -20.50 21.49
CA GLY A 47 -10.37 -20.67 22.91
C GLY A 47 -9.87 -19.55 23.84
N LEU A 48 -9.02 -18.65 23.35
CA LEU A 48 -8.71 -17.39 24.02
C LEU A 48 -9.63 -16.31 23.43
N LYS A 49 -10.54 -15.78 24.23
CA LYS A 49 -11.19 -14.50 23.88
C LYS A 49 -10.09 -13.47 23.78
N ILE A 50 -9.87 -12.96 22.57
CA ILE A 50 -9.04 -11.79 22.33
C ILE A 50 -9.81 -10.60 22.91
N GLU A 51 -9.64 -10.35 24.20
CA GLU A 51 -10.03 -9.09 24.86
C GLU A 51 -9.00 -7.98 24.53
N THR A 52 -8.13 -8.19 23.53
CA THR A 52 -7.18 -7.19 23.07
C THR A 52 -7.89 -6.25 22.12
N ASP A 53 -8.06 -5.00 22.56
CA ASP A 53 -8.41 -3.91 21.67
C ASP A 53 -7.40 -3.88 20.50
N LEU A 54 -7.89 -4.02 19.28
CA LEU A 54 -7.09 -4.00 18.06
C LEU A 54 -6.99 -2.59 17.47
N THR A 55 -7.69 -1.63 18.07
CA THR A 55 -7.66 -0.23 17.67
C THR A 55 -6.93 0.58 18.73
N ARG A 56 -6.09 1.51 18.30
CA ARG A 56 -5.51 2.53 19.17
C ARG A 56 -5.88 3.89 18.62
N GLU A 57 -6.08 4.86 19.49
CA GLU A 57 -6.37 6.22 19.10
C GLU A 57 -5.48 7.25 19.78
N LYS A 58 -5.20 8.34 19.06
CA LYS A 58 -4.44 9.48 19.59
C LYS A 58 -4.85 10.77 18.90
N TYR A 59 -5.10 11.81 19.70
CA TYR A 59 -5.30 13.15 19.18
C TYR A 59 -3.97 13.76 18.73
N ILE A 60 -3.92 14.24 17.48
CA ILE A 60 -2.77 14.93 16.88
C ILE A 60 -3.23 16.27 16.31
N ASN A 61 -2.49 17.33 16.60
CA ASN A 61 -2.66 18.63 15.96
C ASN A 61 -1.73 18.73 14.75
N GLY A 62 -2.29 18.75 13.54
CA GLY A 62 -1.54 18.72 12.30
C GLY A 62 -0.70 19.97 12.04
N TYR A 63 -0.99 21.11 12.68
CA TYR A 63 -0.13 22.29 12.61
C TYR A 63 1.20 22.08 13.34
N ASN A 64 1.14 21.42 14.49
CA ASN A 64 2.32 21.16 15.32
C ASN A 64 3.05 19.87 14.89
N GLY A 65 2.34 18.95 14.24
CA GLY A 65 2.82 17.59 13.99
C GLY A 65 2.76 16.72 15.25
N GLY A 66 3.58 15.67 15.28
CA GLY A 66 3.70 14.78 16.43
C GLY A 66 3.99 13.33 16.04
N SER A 67 4.01 12.44 17.03
CA SER A 67 4.21 11.00 16.79
C SER A 67 3.11 10.17 17.44
N PHE A 68 2.76 9.07 16.80
CA PHE A 68 1.83 8.06 17.33
C PHE A 68 2.50 6.69 17.22
N ILE A 69 2.94 6.19 18.38
CA ILE A 69 3.73 4.96 18.52
C ILE A 69 2.91 3.99 19.35
N GLU A 70 2.69 2.80 18.82
CA GLU A 70 1.91 1.75 19.46
C GLU A 70 2.55 0.38 19.26
N GLN A 71 2.32 -0.49 20.25
CA GLN A 71 2.66 -1.90 20.18
C GLN A 71 1.39 -2.73 20.29
N PHE A 72 1.19 -3.64 19.35
CA PHE A 72 0.16 -4.67 19.40
C PHE A 72 0.84 -6.01 19.62
N GLU A 73 0.22 -6.86 20.44
CA GLU A 73 0.66 -8.23 20.67
C GLU A 73 -0.56 -9.15 20.65
N PHE A 74 -0.42 -10.28 19.97
CA PHE A 74 -1.45 -11.32 20.02
C PHE A 74 -0.83 -12.71 19.96
N GLN A 75 -1.57 -13.67 20.53
CA GLN A 75 -1.17 -15.06 20.59
C GLN A 75 -1.79 -15.85 19.43
N CYS A 76 -0.94 -16.50 18.65
CA CYS A 76 -1.30 -17.30 17.49
C CYS A 76 -0.89 -18.76 17.70
N VAL A 77 -1.23 -19.62 16.74
CA VAL A 77 -0.89 -21.05 16.79
C VAL A 77 0.62 -21.31 16.76
N THR A 78 1.42 -20.39 16.22
CA THR A 78 2.88 -20.52 16.08
C THR A 78 3.67 -19.80 17.19
N GLY A 79 3.01 -19.04 18.07
CA GLY A 79 3.68 -18.25 19.12
C GLY A 79 3.00 -16.90 19.36
N ASN A 80 3.79 -15.89 19.76
CA ASN A 80 3.31 -14.52 19.87
C ASN A 80 3.78 -13.71 18.65
N VAL A 81 2.89 -12.92 18.08
CA VAL A 81 3.23 -11.93 17.05
C VAL A 81 3.22 -10.56 17.72
N ILE A 82 4.30 -9.80 17.48
CA ILE A 82 4.48 -8.45 18.03
C ILE A 82 4.56 -7.47 16.86
N ILE A 83 3.83 -6.37 16.98
CA ILE A 83 3.72 -5.36 15.95
C ILE A 83 4.02 -3.99 16.55
N ASN A 84 5.07 -3.36 16.06
CA ASN A 84 5.46 -2.02 16.44
C ASN A 84 5.12 -1.07 15.29
N SER A 85 4.22 -0.14 15.57
CA SER A 85 3.70 0.84 14.61
C SER A 85 4.11 2.25 15.05
N GLN A 86 4.76 3.01 14.16
CA GLN A 86 5.17 4.38 14.43
C GLN A 86 4.80 5.29 13.27
N LEU A 87 3.86 6.21 13.50
CA LEU A 87 3.59 7.35 12.64
C LEU A 87 4.32 8.59 13.16
N ASN A 88 4.98 9.32 12.27
CA ASN A 88 5.56 10.63 12.55
C ASN A 88 4.96 11.66 11.60
N PHE A 89 4.16 12.56 12.15
CA PHE A 89 3.51 13.66 11.45
C PHE A 89 4.43 14.88 11.46
N PRO A 90 4.92 15.33 10.30
CA PRO A 90 5.60 16.62 10.23
C PRO A 90 4.62 17.76 10.56
N ALA A 91 5.16 18.87 11.09
CA ALA A 91 4.37 20.09 11.28
C ALA A 91 3.79 20.55 9.93
N GLY A 92 2.49 20.84 9.90
CA GLY A 92 1.76 21.20 8.69
C GLY A 92 1.26 20.01 7.85
N ALA A 93 1.42 18.76 8.31
CA ALA A 93 0.94 17.57 7.59
C ALA A 93 -0.56 17.63 7.27
N PHE A 94 -1.36 18.26 8.13
CA PHE A 94 -2.77 18.53 7.90
C PHE A 94 -3.23 19.71 8.78
N SER A 95 -4.44 20.22 8.52
CA SER A 95 -5.01 21.34 9.29
C SER A 95 -5.83 20.86 10.49
N GLY A 96 -5.71 21.59 11.60
CA GLY A 96 -6.51 21.37 12.80
C GLY A 96 -6.08 20.16 13.63
N GLY A 97 -6.95 19.77 14.56
CA GLY A 97 -6.77 18.58 15.39
C GLY A 97 -7.63 17.43 14.92
N LYS A 98 -7.10 16.20 14.96
CA LYS A 98 -7.82 14.98 14.63
C LYS A 98 -7.46 13.86 15.60
N THR A 99 -8.45 13.07 15.99
CA THR A 99 -8.21 11.77 16.62
C THR A 99 -7.86 10.78 15.53
N ILE A 100 -6.59 10.36 15.51
CA ILE A 100 -6.04 9.39 14.58
C ILE A 100 -6.27 8.00 15.16
N THR A 101 -6.63 7.04 14.32
CA THR A 101 -6.76 5.63 14.72
C THR A 101 -5.77 4.74 13.96
N GLN A 102 -5.27 3.70 14.63
CA GLN A 102 -4.54 2.58 14.04
C GLN A 102 -5.29 1.31 14.39
N THR A 103 -5.77 0.58 13.39
CA THR A 103 -6.46 -0.70 13.58
C THR A 103 -5.62 -1.81 12.99
N PHE A 104 -5.28 -2.79 13.81
CA PHE A 104 -4.48 -3.92 13.40
C PHE A 104 -5.35 -5.04 12.79
N ASP A 105 -4.92 -5.57 11.64
CA ASP A 105 -5.57 -6.69 10.95
C ASP A 105 -4.98 -8.03 11.44
N THR A 106 -5.77 -8.86 12.10
CA THR A 106 -5.30 -10.15 12.63
C THR A 106 -5.05 -11.23 11.57
N GLU A 107 -5.43 -11.00 10.31
CA GLU A 107 -5.26 -11.96 9.21
C GLU A 107 -4.03 -11.65 8.34
N THR A 108 -3.60 -10.38 8.30
CA THR A 108 -2.52 -9.93 7.40
C THR A 108 -1.54 -8.99 8.11
N ALA A 109 -0.30 -8.94 7.64
CA ALA A 109 0.73 -8.04 8.16
C ALA A 109 0.48 -6.59 7.70
N SER A 110 -0.68 -6.04 8.09
CA SER A 110 -1.19 -4.73 7.70
C SER A 110 -1.90 -4.00 8.84
N LEU A 111 -1.97 -2.68 8.74
CA LEU A 111 -2.75 -1.81 9.61
C LEU A 111 -3.63 -0.89 8.78
N GLU A 112 -4.81 -0.59 9.30
CA GLU A 112 -5.76 0.38 8.74
C GLU A 112 -5.75 1.67 9.57
N PHE A 113 -5.64 2.81 8.89
CA PHE A 113 -5.58 4.11 9.54
C PHE A 113 -6.85 4.93 9.30
N GLY A 114 -7.28 5.64 10.34
CA GLY A 114 -8.41 6.56 10.29
C GLY A 114 -8.10 7.92 10.92
N PRO A 115 -8.93 8.94 10.63
CA PRO A 115 -10.03 8.95 9.66
C PRO A 115 -9.52 9.04 8.22
N ALA A 116 -10.36 8.76 7.22
CA ALA A 116 -9.99 8.99 5.82
C ALA A 116 -9.56 10.46 5.60
N MET A 117 -8.31 10.67 5.19
CA MET A 117 -7.74 12.00 4.99
C MET A 117 -6.51 11.96 4.09
N GLN A 118 -6.21 13.12 3.46
CA GLN A 118 -4.99 13.37 2.72
C GLN A 118 -4.06 14.28 3.52
N PHE A 119 -2.76 14.14 3.28
CA PHE A 119 -1.73 14.96 3.93
C PHE A 119 -1.11 15.96 2.97
N ASN A 120 -0.89 17.19 3.44
CA ASN A 120 -0.14 18.22 2.71
C ASN A 120 1.35 17.86 2.62
N ILE A 121 1.86 17.21 3.67
CA ILE A 121 3.24 16.72 3.77
C ILE A 121 3.14 15.24 4.18
N PRO A 122 3.78 14.31 3.46
CA PRO A 122 3.64 12.88 3.75
C PRO A 122 4.00 12.55 5.20
N VAL A 123 3.16 11.74 5.84
CA VAL A 123 3.45 11.17 7.16
C VAL A 123 4.48 10.06 6.99
N LYS A 124 5.49 10.01 7.86
CA LYS A 124 6.47 8.92 7.85
C LYS A 124 5.98 7.78 8.71
N TYR A 125 5.95 6.58 8.15
CA TYR A 125 5.50 5.38 8.82
C TYR A 125 6.61 4.33 8.90
N THR A 126 6.83 3.82 10.11
CA THR A 126 7.70 2.67 10.34
C THR A 126 6.86 1.58 10.97
N LEU A 127 6.90 0.39 10.35
CA LEU A 127 6.22 -0.81 10.85
C LEU A 127 7.26 -1.91 11.01
N THR A 128 7.21 -2.58 12.15
CA THR A 128 7.94 -3.84 12.38
C THR A 128 6.96 -4.89 12.86
N VAL A 129 6.98 -6.06 12.21
CA VAL A 129 6.19 -7.24 12.58
C VAL A 129 7.18 -8.37 12.87
N SER A 130 7.08 -8.98 14.04
CA SER A 130 7.98 -10.06 14.49
C SER A 130 7.19 -11.27 14.99
N GLY A 131 7.83 -12.43 15.00
CA GLY A 131 7.21 -13.70 15.41
C GLY A 131 6.51 -14.44 14.28
N LEU A 132 6.88 -14.17 13.03
CA LEU A 132 6.32 -14.82 11.85
C LEU A 132 7.12 -16.07 11.45
N ASP A 133 6.44 -17.06 10.87
CA ASP A 133 7.10 -18.08 10.06
C ASP A 133 7.18 -17.57 8.63
N LEU A 134 8.39 -17.20 8.20
CA LEU A 134 8.66 -16.67 6.86
C LEU A 134 9.29 -17.73 5.94
N THR A 135 9.28 -19.01 6.35
CA THR A 135 9.85 -20.10 5.56
C THR A 135 9.16 -20.20 4.20
N GLY A 136 9.94 -20.16 3.12
CA GLY A 136 9.43 -20.26 1.75
C GLY A 136 8.90 -18.96 1.15
N ILE A 137 8.94 -17.85 1.88
CA ILE A 137 8.66 -16.50 1.35
C ILE A 137 9.93 -15.99 0.67
N ASN A 138 9.81 -15.39 -0.52
CA ASN A 138 10.96 -14.89 -1.26
C ASN A 138 11.31 -13.45 -0.81
N PRO A 139 12.46 -13.21 -0.15
CA PRO A 139 12.81 -11.87 0.31
C PRO A 139 12.93 -10.83 -0.82
N GLU A 140 13.29 -11.26 -2.03
CA GLU A 140 13.52 -10.38 -3.19
C GLU A 140 12.22 -9.81 -3.77
N THR A 141 11.06 -10.39 -3.45
CA THR A 141 9.74 -9.87 -3.88
C THR A 141 9.00 -9.14 -2.76
N LEU A 142 9.64 -8.97 -1.59
CA LEU A 142 9.05 -8.22 -0.49
C LEU A 142 8.84 -6.76 -0.89
N ASP A 143 7.64 -6.26 -0.65
CA ASP A 143 7.35 -4.84 -0.82
C ASP A 143 6.35 -4.34 0.23
N PHE A 144 6.20 -3.02 0.31
CA PHE A 144 5.26 -2.33 1.19
C PHE A 144 4.31 -1.46 0.37
N VAL A 145 3.01 -1.62 0.64
CA VAL A 145 1.95 -1.07 -0.23
C VAL A 145 0.82 -0.47 0.58
N TYR A 146 -0.02 0.30 -0.09
CA TYR A 146 -1.38 0.55 0.39
C TYR A 146 -2.40 -0.26 -0.40
N VAL A 147 -3.49 -0.61 0.28
CA VAL A 147 -4.64 -1.32 -0.31
C VAL A 147 -5.85 -0.39 -0.24
N ALA A 148 -6.41 -0.06 -1.40
CA ALA A 148 -7.62 0.74 -1.50
C ALA A 148 -8.86 -0.08 -1.14
N GLN A 149 -9.99 0.59 -0.88
CA GLN A 149 -11.25 -0.07 -0.53
C GLN A 149 -11.75 -1.06 -1.59
N ASN A 150 -11.41 -0.85 -2.87
CA ASN A 150 -11.73 -1.77 -3.96
C ASN A 150 -10.75 -2.95 -4.08
N GLY A 151 -9.81 -3.11 -3.13
CA GLY A 151 -8.79 -4.14 -3.12
C GLY A 151 -7.57 -3.86 -4.01
N SER A 152 -7.53 -2.72 -4.71
CA SER A 152 -6.37 -2.37 -5.54
C SER A 152 -5.14 -2.10 -4.67
N ILE A 153 -4.00 -2.63 -5.11
CA ILE A 153 -2.71 -2.49 -4.44
C ILE A 153 -1.89 -1.42 -5.15
N THR A 154 -1.25 -0.53 -4.39
CA THR A 154 -0.41 0.53 -4.94
C THR A 154 0.88 0.69 -4.13
N GLY A 155 1.99 0.90 -4.83
CA GLY A 155 3.30 1.07 -4.22
C GLY A 155 3.38 2.31 -3.32
N VAL A 156 4.26 2.22 -2.33
CA VAL A 156 4.54 3.30 -1.38
C VAL A 156 6.04 3.54 -1.38
N GLU A 157 6.48 4.79 -1.42
CA GLU A 157 7.89 5.12 -1.25
C GLU A 157 8.31 4.92 0.20
N TYR A 158 9.49 4.36 0.44
CA TYR A 158 10.08 4.16 1.76
C TYR A 158 11.61 4.27 1.70
N ASP A 159 12.26 4.44 2.86
CA ASP A 159 13.72 4.51 2.93
C ASP A 159 14.36 3.11 2.84
N SER A 160 13.74 2.11 3.49
CA SER A 160 14.23 0.73 3.45
C SER A 160 13.12 -0.27 3.77
N ILE A 161 13.26 -1.49 3.26
CA ILE A 161 12.44 -2.64 3.62
C ILE A 161 13.34 -3.86 3.88
N THR A 162 13.02 -4.67 4.88
CA THR A 162 13.82 -5.83 5.26
C THR A 162 12.96 -7.03 5.65
N MET A 163 13.41 -8.21 5.26
CA MET A 163 12.93 -9.51 5.71
C MET A 163 14.07 -10.23 6.43
N ASP A 164 13.84 -10.62 7.68
CA ASP A 164 14.73 -11.56 8.38
C ASP A 164 13.97 -12.86 8.60
N VAL A 165 14.28 -13.86 7.77
CA VAL A 165 13.65 -15.18 7.81
C VAL A 165 14.02 -15.94 9.09
N ALA A 166 15.24 -15.72 9.63
CA ALA A 166 15.70 -16.43 10.81
C ALA A 166 15.00 -15.95 12.09
N THR A 167 14.71 -14.65 12.18
CA THR A 167 13.99 -14.07 13.33
C THR A 167 12.49 -13.89 13.09
N GLY A 168 12.00 -14.17 11.88
CA GLY A 168 10.59 -14.01 11.56
C GLY A 168 10.14 -12.56 11.57
N THR A 169 10.99 -11.65 11.08
CA THR A 169 10.78 -10.20 11.18
C THR A 169 10.64 -9.53 9.82
N LEU A 170 9.60 -8.70 9.68
CA LEU A 170 9.40 -7.77 8.57
C LEU A 170 9.53 -6.35 9.09
N LYS A 171 10.21 -5.48 8.33
CA LYS A 171 10.28 -4.06 8.67
C LYS A 171 10.29 -3.17 7.44
N VAL A 172 9.50 -2.11 7.49
CA VAL A 172 9.60 -0.97 6.58
C VAL A 172 9.96 0.27 7.40
N THR A 173 10.87 1.08 6.88
CA THR A 173 11.34 2.31 7.54
C THR A 173 10.89 3.53 6.74
N ASN A 174 10.23 4.47 7.42
CA ASN A 174 9.83 5.77 6.87
C ASN A 174 9.05 5.70 5.55
N ALA A 175 8.12 4.75 5.42
CA ALA A 175 7.14 4.75 4.35
C ALA A 175 6.38 6.08 4.31
N LYS A 176 6.21 6.66 3.12
CA LYS A 176 5.59 7.97 2.91
C LYS A 176 4.09 7.80 2.67
N LEU A 177 3.29 8.15 3.68
CA LEU A 177 1.84 8.08 3.62
C LEU A 177 1.31 9.45 3.16
N ASN A 178 0.79 9.50 1.94
CA ASN A 178 0.14 10.70 1.36
C ASN A 178 -1.33 10.83 1.79
N HIS A 179 -1.92 9.75 2.29
CA HIS A 179 -3.26 9.67 2.81
C HIS A 179 -3.35 8.54 3.83
N PHE A 180 -4.48 8.42 4.52
CA PHE A 180 -4.79 7.23 5.30
C PHE A 180 -5.58 6.20 4.50
N SER A 181 -5.19 4.95 4.68
CA SER A 181 -5.71 3.75 4.03
C SER A 181 -5.26 2.54 4.87
N ARG A 182 -5.43 1.33 4.33
CA ARG A 182 -4.73 0.13 4.79
C ARG A 182 -3.34 0.05 4.19
N TYR A 183 -2.33 -0.21 4.99
CA TYR A 183 -0.94 -0.37 4.57
C TYR A 183 -0.36 -1.67 5.12
N GLY A 184 0.42 -2.40 4.31
CA GLY A 184 0.97 -3.68 4.74
C GLY A 184 2.06 -4.24 3.81
N PHE A 185 2.67 -5.33 4.26
CA PHE A 185 3.68 -6.06 3.50
C PHE A 185 3.03 -6.99 2.47
N VAL A 186 3.62 -7.08 1.29
CA VAL A 186 3.24 -8.03 0.24
C VAL A 186 4.41 -8.89 -0.19
N ASN A 187 4.10 -10.09 -0.70
CA ASN A 187 5.07 -10.98 -1.35
C ASN A 187 4.48 -11.65 -2.59
#